data_AF-A0AA94WQ89-F1
#
_entry.id   AF-A0AA94WQ89-F1
#
_cell.length_a   1.000
_cell.length_b   1.000
_cell.length_c   1.000
_cell.angle_alpha   90.00
_cell.angle_beta   90.00
_cell.angle_gamma   90.00
#
_symmetry.space_group_name_H-M   'P 1'
#
loop_
_entity.id
_entity.type
_entity.pdbx_description
1 polymer ?
#
loop_
_entity_poly.entity_id
_entity_poly.type
_entity_poly.pdbx_seq_one_letter_code
_entity_poly.pdbx_strand_id
1 'polypeptide(L)' 'MLFENFGALIYGFLIWWAILLAFSRFPSRYPKNNTWKKDIIITFVQSVILFAVFQGIQYFSS' A
#
# COMPACT_ATOMS: atom_id res chain seq x y z
N MET A 1 19.62 13.31 -3.23
CA MET A 1 19.02 12.47 -2.16
C MET A 1 17.51 12.29 -2.29
N LEU A 2 16.63 13.30 -2.13
CA LEU A 2 15.16 13.08 -2.21
C LEU A 2 14.70 12.52 -3.57
N PHE A 3 15.18 13.10 -4.68
CA PHE A 3 14.87 12.62 -6.04
C PHE A 3 15.59 11.31 -6.41
N GLU A 4 16.76 11.04 -5.84
CA GLU A 4 17.49 9.77 -6.04
C GLU A 4 16.80 8.61 -5.31
N ASN A 5 16.23 8.86 -4.12
CA ASN A 5 15.45 7.88 -3.36
C ASN A 5 13.99 7.80 -3.80
N PHE A 6 13.47 8.77 -4.56
CA PHE A 6 12.07 8.75 -5.00
C PHE A 6 11.77 7.53 -5.88
N GLY A 7 12.72 7.14 -6.73
CA GLY A 7 12.63 5.89 -7.49
C GLY A 7 12.54 4.67 -6.57
N ALA A 8 13.42 4.55 -5.58
CA ALA A 8 13.41 3.46 -4.62
C ALA A 8 12.10 3.40 -3.80
N LEU A 9 11.54 4.56 -3.44
CA LEU A 9 10.25 4.67 -2.76
C LEU A 9 9.10 4.16 -3.63
N ILE A 10 9.05 4.55 -4.91
CA ILE A 10 8.03 4.07 -5.86
C ILE A 10 8.18 2.56 -6.08
N TYR A 11 9.40 2.07 -6.33
CA TYR A 11 9.63 0.64 -6.54
C TYR A 11 9.25 -0.18 -5.30
N GLY A 12 9.62 0.28 -4.10
CA GLY A 12 9.24 -0.37 -2.85
C GLY A 12 7.72 -0.41 -2.66
N PHE A 13 7.03 0.71 -2.94
CA PHE A 13 5.57 0.76 -2.91
C PHE A 13 4.93 -0.21 -3.93
N LEU A 14 5.41 -0.24 -5.17
CA LEU A 14 4.90 -1.13 -6.21
C LEU A 14 5.14 -2.61 -5.89
N ILE A 15 6.30 -2.97 -5.35
CA ILE A 15 6.60 -4.35 -4.91
C ILE A 15 5.67 -4.75 -3.76
N TRP A 16 5.48 -3.87 -2.78
CA TRP A 16 4.55 -4.09 -1.67
C TRP A 16 3.11 -4.32 -2.17
N TRP A 17 2.70 -3.55 -3.18
CA TRP A 17 1.42 -3.71 -3.85
C TRP A 17 1.26 -5.00 -4.62
N ALA A 18 2.30 -5.41 -5.35
CA ALA A 18 2.29 -6.69 -6.07
C ALA A 18 2.09 -7.87 -5.11
N ILE A 19 2.75 -7.82 -3.95
CA ILE A 19 2.61 -8.81 -2.87
C ILE A 19 1.18 -8.80 -2.32
N LEU A 20 0.65 -7.64 -1.92
CA LEU A 20 -0.72 -7.51 -1.40
C LEU A 20 -1.76 -8.01 -2.40
N LEU A 21 -1.60 -7.74 -3.69
CA LEU A 21 -2.51 -8.20 -4.73
C LEU A 21 -2.40 -9.71 -4.99
N ALA A 22 -1.20 -10.29 -4.84
CA ALA A 22 -1.00 -11.73 -4.93
C ALA A 22 -1.70 -12.47 -3.78
N PHE A 23 -1.62 -11.94 -2.54
CA PHE A 23 -2.21 -12.56 -1.36
C PHE A 23 -3.71 -12.26 -1.18
N SER A 24 -4.19 -11.07 -1.53
CA SER A 24 -5.63 -10.74 -1.50
C SER A 24 -6.45 -11.55 -2.53
N ARG A 25 -5.79 -12.23 -3.48
CA ARG A 25 -6.44 -13.07 -4.49
C ARG A 25 -6.71 -14.52 -4.07
N PHE A 26 -6.41 -14.94 -2.84
CA PHE A 26 -6.82 -16.24 -2.32
C PHE A 26 -8.24 -16.15 -1.72
N PRO A 27 -9.29 -16.58 -2.45
CA PRO A 27 -10.65 -16.28 -2.04
C PRO A 27 -11.19 -17.39 -1.15
N SER A 28 -11.37 -17.08 0.13
CA SER A 28 -12.30 -17.82 0.99
C SER A 28 -13.47 -16.89 1.34
N ARG A 29 -14.43 -16.78 0.41
CA ARG A 29 -15.75 -16.12 0.59
C ARG A 29 -15.73 -14.67 1.10
N TYR A 30 -15.68 -13.73 0.17
CA TYR A 30 -16.04 -12.34 0.47
C TYR A 30 -17.52 -12.23 0.90
N PRO A 31 -17.85 -11.55 2.01
CA PRO A 31 -19.23 -11.37 2.43
C PRO A 31 -20.00 -10.53 1.41
N LYS A 32 -21.29 -10.82 1.22
CA LYS A 32 -22.15 -10.17 0.21
C LYS A 32 -22.16 -8.63 0.27
N ASN A 33 -21.90 -8.07 1.45
CA ASN A 33 -21.86 -6.62 1.70
C ASN A 33 -20.45 -5.99 1.55
N ASN A 34 -19.38 -6.79 1.52
CA ASN A 34 -18.02 -6.30 1.29
C ASN A 34 -17.41 -7.02 0.08
N THR A 35 -17.51 -6.37 -1.08
CA THR A 35 -16.96 -6.91 -2.33
C THR A 35 -15.45 -6.78 -2.35
N TRP A 36 -14.78 -7.73 -3.02
CA TRP A 36 -13.33 -7.71 -3.24
C TRP A 36 -12.82 -6.38 -3.83
N LYS A 37 -13.63 -5.71 -4.67
CA LYS A 37 -13.29 -4.39 -5.24
C LYS A 37 -13.21 -3.32 -4.16
N LYS A 38 -14.19 -3.28 -3.25
CA LYS A 38 -14.24 -2.30 -2.16
C LYS A 38 -13.09 -2.53 -1.18
N ASP A 39 -12.80 -3.79 -0.88
CA ASP A 39 -11.69 -4.20 -0.02
C ASP A 39 -10.34 -3.70 -0.58
N ILE A 40 -10.04 -4.01 -1.84
CA ILE A 40 -8.82 -3.54 -2.52
C ILE A 40 -8.69 -2.02 -2.51
N ILE A 41 -9.79 -1.28 -2.74
CA ILE A 41 -9.76 0.19 -2.73
C ILE A 41 -9.48 0.72 -1.32
N ILE A 42 -10.09 0.12 -0.28
CA ILE A 42 -9.85 0.53 1.11
C ILE A 42 -8.41 0.23 1.51
N THR A 43 -7.91 -0.98 1.22
CA THR A 43 -6.50 -1.34 1.41
C THR A 43 -5.59 -0.39 0.63
N PHE A 44 -6.06 0.11 -0.53
CA PHE A 44 -5.29 1.06 -1.32
C PHE A 44 -5.09 2.39 -0.64
N VAL A 45 -6.19 2.97 -0.19
CA VAL A 45 -6.17 4.23 0.54
C VAL A 45 -5.37 4.07 1.84
N GLN A 46 -5.56 2.97 2.58
CA GLN A 46 -4.83 2.71 3.82
C GLN A 46 -3.31 2.65 3.62
N SER A 47 -2.83 1.97 2.59
CA SER A 47 -1.40 1.86 2.32
C SER A 47 -0.78 3.17 1.83
N VAL A 48 -1.50 3.98 1.05
CA VAL A 48 -1.07 5.36 0.71
C VAL A 48 -0.93 6.22 1.95
N ILE A 49 -1.92 6.17 2.86
CA ILE A 49 -1.89 6.93 4.12
C ILE A 49 -0.70 6.47 4.99
N LEU A 50 -0.51 5.16 5.16
CA LEU A 50 0.62 4.58 5.90
C LEU A 50 1.95 5.06 5.34
N PHE A 51 2.09 5.06 4.02
CA PHE A 51 3.30 5.51 3.35
C PHE A 51 3.57 6.99 3.59
N ALA A 52 2.55 7.85 3.47
CA ALA A 52 2.66 9.28 3.73
C ALA A 52 3.04 9.58 5.19
N VAL A 53 2.39 8.89 6.15
CA VAL A 53 2.70 9.02 7.59
C VAL A 53 4.13 8.58 7.88
N PHE A 54 4.56 7.44 7.31
CA PHE A 54 5.92 6.94 7.50
C PHE A 54 6.97 7.92 6.98
N GLN A 55 6.78 8.50 5.80
CA GLN A 55 7.67 9.55 5.28
C GLN A 55 7.69 10.79 6.18
N GLY A 56 6.53 11.20 6.72
CA GLY A 56 6.44 12.29 7.69
C GLY A 56 7.25 12.02 8.96
N ILE A 57 7.14 10.82 9.53
CA ILE A 57 7.92 10.42 10.71
C ILE A 57 9.43 10.44 10.39
N GLN A 58 9.84 9.86 9.27
CA GLN A 58 11.25 9.83 8.85
C GLN A 58 11.83 11.24 8.70
N TYR A 59 11.05 12.19 8.17
CA TYR A 59 11.47 13.58 8.04
C TYR A 59 11.80 14.25 9.39
N PHE A 60 11.05 13.94 10.45
CA PHE A 60 11.31 14.48 11.81
C PHE A 60 12.28 13.64 12.65
N SER A 61 12.59 12.42 12.22
CA SER A 61 13.52 11.51 12.90
C SER A 61 14.96 11.63 12.37
N SER A 62 15.16 12.34 11.26
CA SER A 62 16.48 12.67 10.69
C SER A 62 16.97 14.02 11.18
#